data_AF-A0A919Z260-F1
#
_entry.id   AF-A0A919Z260-F1
#
_cell.length_a   1.000
_cell.length_b   1.000
_cell.length_c   1.000
_cell.angle_alpha   90.00
_cell.angle_beta   90.00
_cell.angle_gamma   90.00
#
_symmetry.space_group_name_H-M   'P 1'
#
loop_
_entity.id
_entity.type
_entity.pdbx_description
1 polymer ?
#
loop_
_entity_poly.entity_id
_entity_poly.type
_entity_poly.pdbx_seq_one_letter_code
_entity_poly.pdbx_strand_id
1 'polypeptide(L)' 'MLISVGVILVGLAIAIREIPYLKKNRLKKEAAVFWILLIAGTGLGVALGMKLPLPNPLDWIIMLYKPISDALHPWLAD' A
#
# COMPACT_ATOMS: atom_id res chain seq x y z
N MET A 1 15.19 -9.18 -5.80
CA MET A 1 14.69 -10.49 -6.29
C MET A 1 14.33 -11.45 -5.15
N LEU A 2 15.26 -11.87 -4.29
CA LEU A 2 14.96 -12.81 -3.18
C LEU A 2 13.85 -12.30 -2.25
N ILE A 3 13.90 -11.00 -1.92
CA ILE A 3 12.90 -10.32 -1.08
C ILE A 3 11.51 -10.39 -1.74
N SER A 4 11.42 -10.06 -3.02
CA SER A 4 10.15 -10.10 -3.78
C SER A 4 9.55 -11.50 -3.80
N VAL A 5 10.37 -12.55 -3.97
CA VAL A 5 9.91 -13.95 -3.91
C VAL A 5 9.36 -14.27 -2.52
N GLY A 6 10.06 -13.87 -1.45
CA GLY A 6 9.58 -14.05 -0.08
C GLY A 6 8.23 -13.37 0.17
N VAL A 7 8.08 -12.12 -0.29
CA VAL A 7 6.81 -11.36 -0.17
C VAL A 7 5.66 -12.08 -0.90
N ILE A 8 5.90 -12.57 -2.12
CA ILE A 8 4.90 -13.34 -2.88
C ILE A 8 4.49 -14.61 -2.15
N LEU A 9 5.46 -15.36 -1.60
CA LEU A 9 5.19 -16.59 -0.84
C LEU A 9 4.34 -16.32 0.40
N VAL A 10 4.64 -15.24 1.13
CA VAL A 10 3.83 -14.82 2.30
C VAL A 10 2.42 -14.43 1.86
N GLY A 11 2.27 -13.66 0.77
CA GLY A 11 0.97 -13.28 0.22
C GLY A 11 0.13 -14.51 -0.17
N LEU A 12 0.74 -15.51 -0.80
CA LEU A 12 0.11 -16.80 -1.12
C LEU A 12 -0.31 -17.57 0.13
N ALA A 13 0.54 -17.64 1.16
CA ALA A 13 0.21 -18.31 2.41
C ALA A 13 -1.01 -17.65 3.10
N ILE A 14 -1.07 -16.32 3.11
CA ILE A 14 -2.22 -15.56 3.62
C ILE A 14 -3.48 -15.87 2.80
N ALA A 15 -3.39 -15.85 1.47
CA ALA A 15 -4.49 -16.17 0.58
C ALA A 15 -5.05 -17.58 0.82
N ILE A 16 -4.18 -18.59 0.90
CA ILE A 16 -4.57 -19.98 1.15
C ILE A 16 -5.33 -20.12 2.48
N ARG A 17 -4.93 -19.37 3.52
CA ARG A 17 -5.59 -19.40 4.83
C ARG A 17 -6.94 -18.68 4.83
N GLU A 18 -7.02 -17.49 4.24
CA GLU A 18 -8.16 -16.58 4.38
C GLU A 18 -9.26 -16.79 3.31
N ILE A 19 -8.91 -17.14 2.07
CA ILE A 19 -9.88 -17.43 1.00
C ILE A 19 -10.94 -18.49 1.40
N PRO A 20 -10.58 -19.65 1.99
CA PRO A 20 -11.58 -20.65 2.36
C PRO A 20 -12.54 -20.13 3.44
N TYR A 21 -12.05 -19.33 4.38
CA TYR A 21 -12.88 -18.68 5.41
C TYR A 21 -13.87 -17.69 4.79
N LEU A 22 -13.39 -16.80 3.92
CA LEU A 22 -14.22 -15.81 3.23
C LEU A 22 -15.29 -16.47 2.35
N LYS A 23 -14.91 -17.54 1.63
CA LYS A 23 -15.82 -18.30 0.76
C LYS A 23 -16.88 -19.06 1.57
N LYS A 24 -16.48 -19.71 2.67
CA LYS A 24 -17.39 -20.47 3.55
C LYS A 24 -18.45 -19.57 4.16
N ASN A 25 -18.08 -18.36 4.57
CA ASN A 25 -18.98 -17.41 5.22
C ASN A 25 -19.72 -16.46 4.24
N ARG A 26 -19.52 -16.63 2.92
CA ARG A 26 -20.12 -15.79 1.86
C ARG A 26 -19.88 -14.28 2.04
N LEU A 27 -18.73 -13.92 2.61
CA LEU A 27 -18.35 -12.56 2.97
C LEU A 27 -17.79 -11.81 1.75
N LYS A 28 -18.67 -11.39 0.84
CA LYS A 28 -18.27 -10.80 -0.45
C LYS A 28 -17.61 -9.42 -0.32
N LYS A 29 -18.05 -8.59 0.64
CA LYS A 29 -17.51 -7.23 0.85
C LYS A 29 -16.13 -7.30 1.50
N GLU A 30 -16.01 -8.16 2.49
CA GLU A 30 -14.77 -8.45 3.21
C GLU A 30 -13.75 -9.09 2.27
N ALA A 31 -14.19 -9.98 1.37
CA ALA A 31 -13.33 -10.54 0.34
C ALA A 31 -12.78 -9.47 -0.63
N ALA A 32 -13.60 -8.48 -0.99
CA ALA A 32 -13.14 -7.37 -1.83
C ALA A 32 -12.06 -6.54 -1.11
N VAL A 33 -12.30 -6.16 0.15
CA VAL A 33 -11.32 -5.44 0.97
C VAL A 33 -10.04 -6.26 1.18
N PHE A 34 -10.18 -7.55 1.46
CA PHE A 34 -9.07 -8.50 1.59
C PHE A 34 -8.19 -8.51 0.34
N TRP A 35 -8.79 -8.67 -0.85
CA TRP A 35 -8.03 -8.69 -2.09
C TRP A 35 -7.34 -7.37 -2.39
N ILE A 36 -8.01 -6.24 -2.16
CA ILE A 36 -7.41 -4.91 -2.34
C ILE A 36 -6.18 -4.76 -1.44
N LEU A 37 -6.31 -5.09 -0.15
CA LEU A 37 -5.21 -4.98 0.81
C LEU A 37 -4.08 -5.95 0.50
N LEU A 38 -4.41 -7.20 0.15
CA LEU A 38 -3.42 -8.23 -0.16
C LEU A 38 -2.62 -7.86 -1.42
N ILE A 39 -3.30 -7.42 -2.48
CA ILE A 39 -2.66 -7.00 -3.73
C ILE A 39 -1.83 -5.73 -3.50
N ALA A 40 -2.35 -4.74 -2.77
CA ALA A 40 -1.63 -3.51 -2.48
C ALA A 40 -0.35 -3.79 -1.66
N GLY A 41 -0.46 -4.53 -0.56
CA GLY A 41 0.69 -4.87 0.29
C GLY A 41 1.73 -5.74 -0.42
N THR A 42 1.27 -6.78 -1.13
CA THR A 42 2.17 -7.67 -1.90
C THR A 42 2.83 -6.91 -3.05
N GLY A 43 2.06 -6.11 -3.80
CA GLY A 43 2.56 -5.31 -4.91
C GLY A 43 3.60 -4.28 -4.46
N LEU A 44 3.32 -3.53 -3.39
CA LEU A 44 4.28 -2.59 -2.80
C LEU A 44 5.55 -3.30 -2.30
N GLY A 45 5.40 -4.44 -1.61
CA GLY A 45 6.54 -5.22 -1.12
C GLY A 45 7.40 -5.79 -2.25
N VAL A 46 6.77 -6.26 -3.34
CA VAL A 46 7.48 -6.71 -4.55
C VAL A 46 8.21 -5.54 -5.21
N ALA A 47 7.54 -4.40 -5.38
CA ALA A 47 8.10 -3.20 -5.98
C ALA A 47 9.33 -2.70 -5.21
N LEU A 48 9.24 -2.70 -3.87
CA LEU A 48 10.36 -2.39 -2.98
C LEU A 48 11.51 -3.39 -3.14
N GLY A 49 11.21 -4.69 -3.16
CA GLY A 49 12.21 -5.76 -3.36
C GLY A 49 12.85 -5.80 -4.75
N MET A 50 12.22 -5.16 -5.74
CA MET A 50 12.73 -4.92 -7.09
C MET A 50 13.49 -3.59 -7.22
N LYS A 51 13.55 -2.78 -6.16
CA LYS A 51 14.11 -1.43 -6.18
C LYS A 51 13.50 -0.56 -7.28
N LEU A 52 12.20 -0.75 -7.56
CA LEU A 52 11.48 0.16 -8.44
C LEU A 52 11.52 1.57 -7.82
N PRO A 53 11.60 2.63 -8.65
CA PRO A 53 11.52 4.00 -8.16
C PRO A 53 10.09 4.27 -7.67
N LEU A 54 9.81 3.81 -6.46
CA LEU A 54 8.61 4.17 -5.73
C LEU A 54 8.77 5.64 -5.33
N PRO A 55 7.82 6.50 -5.71
CA PRO A 55 7.88 7.89 -5.30
C PRO A 55 7.89 7.95 -3.76
N ASN A 56 8.74 8.82 -3.23
CA ASN A 56 8.92 8.92 -1.79
C ASN A 56 7.60 9.38 -1.15
N PRO A 57 7.07 8.67 -0.13
CA PRO A 57 5.85 9.10 0.55
C PRO A 57 5.96 10.52 1.13
N LEU A 58 7.17 10.93 1.51
CA LEU A 58 7.45 12.30 1.94
C LEU A 58 7.16 13.31 0.84
N ASP A 59 7.45 13.01 -0.43
CA ASP A 59 7.16 13.92 -1.54
C ASP A 59 5.65 14.12 -1.73
N TRP A 60 4.86 13.07 -1.45
CA TRP A 60 3.40 13.13 -1.51
C TRP A 60 2.84 13.97 -0.37
N ILE A 61 3.38 13.79 0.84
CA ILE A 61 3.04 14.62 1.99
C ILE A 61 3.41 16.08 1.70
N ILE A 62 4.61 16.34 1.18
CA ILE A 62 5.05 17.68 0.79
C ILE A 62 4.10 18.26 -0.25
N MET A 63 3.74 17.52 -1.30
CA MET A 63 2.79 17.99 -2.32
C MET A 63 1.44 18.38 -1.74
N LEU A 64 0.94 17.62 -0.76
CA LEU A 64 -0.32 17.90 -0.08
C LEU A 64 -0.23 19.14 0.83
N TYR A 65 0.88 19.30 1.55
CA TYR A 65 1.09 20.39 2.51
C TYR A 65 1.61 21.69 1.89
N LYS A 66 2.27 21.62 0.73
CA LYS A 66 2.85 22.77 0.02
C LYS A 66 1.84 23.89 -0.24
N PRO A 67 0.61 23.65 -0.76
CA PRO A 67 -0.34 24.74 -0.98
C PRO A 67 -0.79 25.42 0.32
N ILE A 68 -0.83 24.69 1.44
CA ILE A 68 -1.15 25.26 2.76
C ILE A 68 0.04 26.11 3.24
N SER A 69 1.26 25.60 3.10
CA SER A 69 2.49 26.33 3.42
C SER A 69 2.60 27.62 2.61
N ASP A 70 2.36 27.57 1.30
CA ASP A 70 2.44 28.73 0.40
C ASP A 70 1.34 29.76 0.72
N ALA A 71 0.17 29.32 1.19
CA ALA A 71 -0.90 30.22 1.64
C ALA A 71 -0.59 30.91 2.98
N LEU A 72 0.15 30.25 3.87
CA LEU A 72 0.54 30.77 5.19
C LEU A 72 1.83 31.62 5.14
N HIS A 73 2.72 31.35 4.19
CA HIS A 73 4.00 32.04 4.06
C HIS A 73 3.90 33.57 4.03
N PRO A 74 2.91 34.21 3.36
CA PRO A 74 2.74 35.66 3.38
C PRO A 74 2.42 36.20 4.78
N TRP A 75 1.69 35.46 5.61
CA TRP A 75 1.25 35.89 6.95
C TRP A 75 2.34 35.74 8.02
N LEU A 76 3.39 34.97 7.73
CA LEU A 76 4.51 34.71 8.63
C LEU A 76 5.75 35.56 8.29
N ALA A 77 5.71 36.29 7.18
CA ALA A 77 6.81 37.10 6.67
C ALA A 77 6.69 38.61 7.01
N ASP A 78 5.61 38.99 7.71
CA ASP A 78 5.37 40.32 8.32
C ASP A 78 5.72 40.30 9.82
#